data_AF-A0A328NC96-F1
#
_entry.id   AF-A0A328NC96-F1
#
_cell.length_a   1.000
_cell.length_b   1.000
_cell.length_c   1.000
_cell.angle_alpha   90.00
_cell.angle_beta   90.00
_cell.angle_gamma   90.00
#
_symmetry.space_group_name_H-M   'P 1'
#
loop_
_entity.id
_entity.type
_entity.pdbx_description
1 polymer ?
#
loop_
_entity_poly.entity_id
_entity_poly.type
_entity_poly.pdbx_seq_one_letter_code
_entity_poly.pdbx_strand_id
1 'polypeptide(L)'
;MPALISARLHEETGDRHGAALTWDSLGYVRHGLGGQDRAADCYRRALALHRELGDRYDEAEVLDNLGDSLQAAGDLDAARRAWREALTVFDELRHPDADRPRLKLAVPAVPAASAGGGEP
;
A
#
# COMPACT_ATOMS: atom_id res chain seq x y z
N MET A 1 12.80 27.10 28.39
CA MET A 1 13.25 26.13 27.36
C MET A 1 12.18 25.11 26.85
N PRO A 2 10.84 25.27 26.96
CA PRO A 2 9.90 24.34 26.30
C PRO A 2 9.68 24.61 24.79
N ALA A 3 9.73 25.87 24.38
CA ALA A 3 9.35 26.29 23.03
C ALA A 3 10.23 25.71 21.91
N LEU A 4 11.51 25.46 22.19
CA LEU A 4 12.46 24.90 21.21
C LEU A 4 12.21 23.40 20.95
N ILE A 5 11.73 22.66 21.94
CA ILE A 5 11.45 21.22 21.79
C ILE A 5 10.19 21.04 20.92
N SER A 6 9.16 21.86 21.15
CA SER A 6 7.92 21.81 20.37
C SER A 6 8.14 22.19 18.90
N ALA A 7 8.95 23.22 18.62
CA ALA A 7 9.26 23.64 17.26
C ALA A 7 10.02 22.55 16.49
N ARG A 8 11.06 22.00 17.10
CA ARG A 8 11.86 20.93 16.49
C ARG A 8 11.06 19.66 16.23
N LEU A 9 10.16 19.29 17.14
CA LEU A 9 9.27 18.14 16.97
C LEU A 9 8.28 18.37 15.81
N HIS A 10 7.76 19.58 15.65
CA HIS A 10 6.90 19.94 14.51
C HIS A 10 7.66 19.88 13.19
N GLU A 11 8.89 20.40 13.13
CA GLU A 11 9.74 20.34 11.93
C GLU A 11 10.07 18.89 11.56
N GLU A 12 10.46 18.05 12.53
CA GLU A 12 10.80 16.65 12.30
C GLU A 12 9.58 15.82 11.84
N THR A 13 8.41 16.08 12.43
CA THR A 13 7.16 15.43 12.02
C THR A 13 6.74 15.87 10.61
N GLY A 14 6.86 17.17 10.31
CA GLY A 14 6.57 17.72 8.99
C GLY A 14 7.49 17.17 7.88
N ASP A 15 8.80 17.05 8.17
CA ASP A 15 9.78 16.47 7.24
C ASP A 15 9.46 14.99 6.94
N ARG A 16 9.12 14.21 7.98
CA ARG A 16 8.71 12.81 7.82
C ARG A 16 7.42 12.64 7.05
N HIS A 17 6.42 13.49 7.29
CA HIS A 17 5.16 13.46 6.56
C HIS A 17 5.38 13.82 5.08
N GLY A 18 6.20 14.83 4.79
CA GLY A 18 6.60 15.18 3.43
C GLY A 18 7.35 14.04 2.74
N ALA A 19 8.25 13.35 3.45
CA ALA A 19 8.95 12.18 2.95
C ALA A 19 7.99 11.01 2.64
N ALA A 20 6.99 10.76 3.49
CA ALA A 20 6.01 9.69 3.29
C ALA A 20 5.23 9.88 1.98
N LEU A 21 4.64 11.08 1.80
CA LEU A 21 3.94 11.47 0.57
C LEU A 21 4.82 11.41 -0.68
N THR A 22 6.10 11.78 -0.54
CA THR A 22 7.06 11.71 -1.66
C THR A 22 7.33 10.27 -2.07
N TRP A 23 7.49 9.37 -1.10
CA TRP A 23 7.70 7.94 -1.39
C TRP A 23 6.46 7.31 -2.04
N ASP A 24 5.27 7.65 -1.56
CA ASP A 24 4.01 7.18 -2.13
C ASP A 24 3.84 7.65 -3.58
N SER A 25 4.00 8.95 -3.83
CA SER A 25 3.96 9.53 -5.19
C SER A 25 4.98 8.89 -6.14
N LEU A 26 6.19 8.59 -5.65
CA LEU A 26 7.21 7.90 -6.45
C LEU A 26 6.81 6.45 -6.74
N GLY A 27 6.17 5.78 -5.79
CA GLY A 27 5.58 4.45 -5.98
C GLY A 27 4.54 4.47 -7.10
N TYR A 28 3.64 5.44 -7.07
CA TYR A 28 2.59 5.61 -8.08
C TYR A 28 3.15 5.83 -9.48
N VAL A 29 4.12 6.74 -9.63
CA VAL A 29 4.78 6.97 -10.92
C VAL A 29 5.50 5.71 -11.42
N ARG A 30 6.21 4.99 -10.55
CA ARG A 30 6.92 3.76 -10.93
C ARG A 30 5.96 2.64 -11.33
N HIS A 31 4.82 2.54 -10.66
CA HIS A 31 3.77 1.60 -11.03
C HIS A 31 3.28 1.86 -12.46
N GLY A 32 2.96 3.12 -12.78
CA GLY A 32 2.54 3.52 -14.12
C GLY A 32 3.59 3.31 -15.21
N LEU A 33 4.88 3.33 -14.85
CA LEU A 33 6.00 3.06 -15.76
C LEU A 33 6.33 1.56 -15.92
N GLY A 34 5.58 0.66 -15.28
CA GLY A 34 5.84 -0.78 -15.32
C GLY A 34 7.09 -1.19 -14.54
N GLY A 35 7.44 -0.45 -13.49
CA GLY A 35 8.50 -0.79 -12.54
C GLY A 35 7.93 -1.27 -11.20
N GLN A 36 7.22 -2.40 -11.22
CA GLN A 36 6.37 -2.90 -10.14
C GLN A 36 7.16 -3.21 -8.87
N ASP A 37 8.32 -3.87 -8.98
CA ASP A 37 9.20 -4.12 -7.82
C ASP A 37 9.67 -2.82 -7.17
N ARG A 38 10.09 -1.87 -8.00
CA ARG A 38 10.56 -0.55 -7.53
C ARG A 38 9.43 0.29 -6.96
N ALA A 39 8.19 0.09 -7.42
CA ALA A 39 7.00 0.72 -6.87
C ALA A 39 6.68 0.12 -5.50
N ALA A 40 6.71 -1.21 -5.37
CA ALA A 40 6.51 -1.90 -4.09
C ALA A 40 7.53 -1.46 -3.03
N ASP A 41 8.81 -1.29 -3.40
CA ASP A 41 9.82 -0.76 -2.47
C ASP A 41 9.53 0.68 -2.04
N CYS A 42 9.02 1.52 -2.94
CA CYS A 42 8.61 2.89 -2.60
C CYS A 42 7.43 2.88 -1.61
N TYR A 43 6.39 2.10 -1.89
CA TYR A 43 5.24 1.99 -1.00
C TYR A 43 5.62 1.40 0.36
N ARG A 44 6.54 0.42 0.44
CA ARG A 44 7.03 -0.09 1.73
C ARG A 44 7.72 0.99 2.57
N ARG A 45 8.45 1.91 1.94
CA ARG A 45 9.09 3.05 2.63
C ARG A 45 8.06 4.07 3.10
N ALA A 46 7.08 4.41 2.25
CA ALA A 46 5.97 5.27 2.64
C ALA A 46 5.19 4.67 3.82
N LEU A 47 4.89 3.36 3.76
CA LEU A 47 4.15 2.64 4.80
C LEU A 47 4.84 2.70 6.16
N ALA A 48 6.15 2.51 6.20
CA ALA A 48 6.92 2.64 7.43
C ALA A 48 6.78 4.04 8.05
N LEU A 49 6.86 5.08 7.21
CA LEU A 49 6.72 6.47 7.66
C LEU A 49 5.31 6.79 8.14
N HIS A 50 4.25 6.38 7.42
CA HIS A 50 2.87 6.61 7.85
C HIS A 50 2.57 5.89 9.17
N ARG A 51 3.12 4.68 9.39
CA ARG A 51 3.03 3.97 10.68
C ARG A 51 3.74 4.69 11.81
N GLU A 52 4.94 5.23 11.55
CA GLU A 52 5.68 6.03 12.53
C GLU A 52 4.96 7.33 12.90
N LEU A 53 4.29 7.94 11.92
CA LEU A 53 3.51 9.17 12.09
C LEU A 53 2.11 8.92 12.70
N GLY A 54 1.64 7.67 12.70
CA GLY A 54 0.30 7.30 13.12
C GLY A 54 -0.79 7.71 12.14
N ASP A 55 -0.45 7.98 10.87
CA ASP A 55 -1.42 8.30 9.83
C ASP A 55 -2.07 7.02 9.31
N ARG A 56 -3.18 6.64 9.96
CA ARG A 56 -3.91 5.40 9.66
C ARG A 56 -4.58 5.43 8.29
N TYR A 57 -5.03 6.60 7.84
CA TYR A 57 -5.72 6.69 6.56
C TYR A 57 -4.72 6.49 5.41
N ASP A 58 -3.61 7.23 5.43
CA ASP A 58 -2.57 7.09 4.41
C ASP A 58 -1.88 5.73 4.49
N GLU A 59 -1.75 5.13 5.69
CA GLU A 59 -1.29 3.74 5.84
C GLU A 59 -2.14 2.77 5.01
N ALA A 60 -3.47 2.92 5.08
CA ALA A 60 -4.42 2.07 4.35
C ALA A 60 -4.35 2.31 2.84
N GLU A 61 -4.21 3.57 2.40
CA GLU A 61 -4.06 3.90 0.99
C GLU A 61 -2.78 3.29 0.40
N VAL A 62 -1.65 3.45 1.08
CA VAL A 62 -0.36 2.90 0.65
C VAL A 62 -0.41 1.37 0.60
N LEU A 63 -1.11 0.71 1.53
CA LEU A 63 -1.32 -0.75 1.49
C LEU A 63 -2.15 -1.19 0.28
N ASP A 64 -3.17 -0.42 -0.11
CA ASP A 64 -3.97 -0.70 -1.30
C ASP A 64 -3.12 -0.60 -2.58
N ASN A 65 -2.34 0.48 -2.70
CA ASN A 65 -1.44 0.75 -3.83
C ASN A 65 -0.28 -0.28 -3.91
N LEU A 66 0.23 -0.72 -2.76
CA LEU A 66 1.21 -1.80 -2.66
C LEU A 66 0.61 -3.12 -3.18
N GLY A 67 -0.63 -3.43 -2.81
CA GLY A 67 -1.33 -4.62 -3.28
C GLY A 67 -1.48 -4.64 -4.80
N ASP A 68 -1.85 -3.50 -5.40
CA ASP A 68 -1.98 -3.37 -6.86
C ASP A 68 -0.65 -3.57 -7.58
N SER A 69 0.44 -3.07 -7.00
CA SER A 69 1.78 -3.25 -7.55
C SER A 69 2.26 -4.69 -7.45
N LEU A 70 1.96 -5.39 -6.34
CA LEU A 70 2.29 -6.80 -6.16
C LEU A 70 1.48 -7.69 -7.10
N GLN A 71 0.20 -7.37 -7.32
CA GLN A 71 -0.62 -8.05 -8.32
C GLN A 71 -0.03 -7.87 -9.71
N ALA A 72 0.35 -6.64 -10.08
CA ALA A 72 0.97 -6.37 -11.37
C ALA A 72 2.34 -7.04 -11.54
N ALA A 73 3.06 -7.31 -10.44
CA ALA A 73 4.29 -8.10 -10.42
C ALA A 73 4.05 -9.63 -10.48
N GLY A 74 2.80 -10.09 -10.36
CA GLY A 74 2.42 -11.50 -10.37
C GLY A 74 2.38 -12.18 -8.99
N ASP A 75 2.67 -11.47 -7.91
CA ASP A 75 2.58 -11.99 -6.53
C ASP A 75 1.18 -11.72 -5.95
N LEU A 76 0.21 -12.54 -6.36
CA LEU A 76 -1.18 -12.44 -5.91
C LEU A 76 -1.34 -12.72 -4.41
N ASP A 77 -0.51 -13.58 -3.83
CA ASP A 77 -0.59 -13.89 -2.41
C ASP A 77 -0.15 -12.70 -1.56
N ALA A 78 0.92 -12.02 -1.94
CA ALA A 78 1.35 -10.78 -1.28
C ALA A 78 0.35 -9.64 -1.50
N ALA A 79 -0.19 -9.51 -2.71
CA ALA A 79 -1.22 -8.51 -3.01
C ALA A 79 -2.45 -8.66 -2.10
N ARG A 80 -2.97 -9.89 -1.98
CA ARG A 80 -4.11 -10.20 -1.11
C ARG A 80 -3.83 -9.95 0.37
N ARG A 81 -2.59 -10.14 0.84
CA ARG A 81 -2.21 -9.76 2.20
C ARG A 81 -2.27 -8.25 2.38
N ALA A 82 -1.70 -7.49 1.45
CA ALA A 82 -1.69 -6.02 1.50
C ALA A 82 -3.12 -5.44 1.48
N TRP A 83 -3.98 -5.88 0.55
CA TRP A 83 -5.38 -5.43 0.51
C TRP A 83 -6.18 -5.82 1.76
N ARG A 84 -5.91 -6.99 2.36
CA ARG A 84 -6.59 -7.38 3.60
C ARG A 84 -6.19 -6.49 4.77
N GLU A 85 -4.92 -6.10 4.83
CA GLU A 85 -4.43 -5.16 5.82
C GLU A 85 -5.06 -3.77 5.59
N ALA A 86 -5.05 -3.27 4.35
CA ALA A 86 -5.72 -2.02 3.98
C ALA A 86 -7.21 -2.03 4.37
N LEU A 87 -7.93 -3.10 4.04
CA LEU A 87 -9.34 -3.28 4.39
C LEU A 87 -9.55 -3.23 5.90
N THR A 88 -8.67 -3.87 6.68
CA THR A 88 -8.76 -3.87 8.14
C THR A 88 -8.66 -2.44 8.67
N VAL A 89 -7.69 -1.66 8.17
CA VAL A 89 -7.51 -0.27 8.60
C VAL A 89 -8.69 0.61 8.16
N PHE A 90 -9.17 0.50 6.92
CA PHE A 90 -10.33 1.27 6.47
C PHE A 90 -11.60 0.92 7.25
N ASP A 91 -11.80 -0.35 7.61
CA ASP A 91 -12.95 -0.80 8.41
C ASP A 91 -12.88 -0.24 9.85
N GLU A 92 -11.70 -0.27 10.47
CA GLU A 92 -11.45 0.37 11.77
C GLU A 92 -11.77 1.87 11.75
N LEU A 93 -11.40 2.56 10.66
CA LEU A 93 -11.71 3.97 10.42
C LEU A 93 -13.17 4.21 10.00
N ARG A 94 -13.93 3.15 9.71
CA ARG A 94 -15.26 3.19 9.09
C ARG A 94 -15.28 4.04 7.81
N HIS A 95 -14.22 3.93 7.02
CA HIS A 95 -14.04 4.70 5.79
C HIS A 95 -14.67 3.98 4.59
N PRO A 96 -15.40 4.69 3.70
CA PRO A 96 -15.99 4.07 2.50
C PRO A 96 -14.95 3.46 1.54
N ASP A 97 -13.68 3.86 1.65
CA ASP A 97 -12.62 3.27 0.81
C ASP A 97 -12.32 1.81 1.12
N ALA A 98 -12.87 1.25 2.20
CA ALA A 98 -12.89 -0.19 2.45
C ALA A 98 -13.46 -0.99 1.26
N ASP A 99 -14.36 -0.40 0.46
CA ASP A 99 -14.95 -1.07 -0.71
C ASP A 99 -13.90 -1.41 -1.77
N ARG A 100 -12.84 -0.61 -1.95
CA ARG A 100 -11.82 -0.84 -2.98
C ARG A 100 -11.06 -2.15 -2.76
N PRO A 101 -10.35 -2.38 -1.63
CA PRO A 101 -9.68 -3.65 -1.38
C PRO A 101 -10.68 -4.80 -1.22
N ARG A 102 -11.90 -4.54 -0.73
CA ARG A 102 -12.95 -5.56 -0.62
C ARG A 102 -13.33 -6.14 -1.98
N LEU A 103 -13.50 -5.30 -3.00
CA LEU A 103 -13.79 -5.75 -4.36
C LEU A 103 -12.63 -6.58 -4.93
N LYS A 104 -11.39 -6.15 -4.72
CA LYS A 104 -10.19 -6.87 -5.18
C LYS A 104 -10.06 -8.26 -4.53
N LEU A 105 -10.41 -8.37 -3.25
CA LEU A 105 -10.42 -9.63 -2.50
C LEU A 105 -11.60 -10.56 -2.86
N ALA A 106 -12.71 -10.00 -3.33
CA ALA A 106 -13.90 -10.76 -3.71
C ALA A 106 -13.73 -11.52 -5.02
N VAL A 107 -12.80 -11.11 -5.90
CA VAL A 107 -12.50 -11.82 -7.13
C VAL A 107 -11.75 -13.12 -6.79
N PRO A 108 -12.34 -14.31 -7.03
CA PRO A 108 -11.64 -15.57 -6.82
C PRO A 108 -10.44 -15.60 -7.78
N ALA A 109 -9.30 -16.09 -7.28
CA ALA A 109 -8.20 -16.46 -8.14
C ALA A 109 -8.78 -17.56 -9.03
N VAL A 110 -9.03 -17.25 -10.31
CA VAL A 110 -9.41 -18.29 -11.26
C VAL A 110 -8.24 -19.27 -11.20
N PRO A 111 -8.45 -20.51 -10.72
CA PRO A 111 -7.38 -21.49 -10.78
C PRO A 111 -7.02 -21.57 -12.25
N ALA A 112 -5.74 -21.30 -12.57
CA ALA A 112 -5.22 -21.56 -13.90
C ALA A 112 -5.53 -23.03 -14.19
N ALA A 113 -6.61 -23.25 -14.94
CA ALA A 113 -7.12 -24.57 -15.19
C ALA A 113 -5.99 -25.33 -15.85
N SER A 114 -5.65 -26.45 -15.21
CA SER A 114 -4.81 -27.53 -15.65
C SER A 114 -4.83 -27.69 -17.18
N ALA A 115 -3.90 -27.02 -17.88
CA ALA A 115 -3.53 -27.36 -19.25
C ALA A 115 -2.60 -28.58 -19.17
N GLY A 116 -3.17 -29.71 -18.77
CA GLY A 116 -2.49 -30.99 -18.70
C GLY A 116 -3.48 -32.07 -19.05
N GLY A 117 -3.34 -32.64 -20.25
CA GLY A 117 -3.92 -33.95 -20.55
C GLY A 117 -4.42 -34.15 -21.98
N GLY A 118 -3.50 -34.56 -22.86
CA GLY A 118 -3.77 -35.60 -23.85
C GLY A 118 -4.40 -35.18 -25.17
N GLU A 119 -3.56 -34.98 -26.19
CA GLU A 119 -3.96 -35.27 -27.56
C GLU A 119 -4.01 -36.79 -27.78
N PRO A 120 -5.03 -37.33 -28.47
CA PRO A 120 -4.93 -38.60 -29.18
C PRO A 120 -4.28 -38.43 -30.56
#